data_AF-A0AAW7MCH7-F1
#
_entry.id   AF-A0AAW7MCH7-F1
#
_cell.length_a   1.000
_cell.length_b   1.000
_cell.length_c   1.000
_cell.angle_alpha   90.00
_cell.angle_beta   90.00
_cell.angle_gamma   90.00
#
_symmetry.space_group_name_H-M   'P 1'
#
loop_
_entity.id
_entity.type
_entity.pdbx_description
1 polymer ?
#
loop_
_entity_poly.entity_id
_entity_poly.type
_entity_poly.pdbx_seq_one_letter_code
_entity_poly.pdbx_strand_id
1 'polypeptide(L)'
;MKFIHQYDEKDCGPTCVAMLAQHFGKRVSVPRLRDLAKTDKLGTNLYGLVHASKEIGLELTGVEVDSVAEFDNVELPVIAHIINQQGYDHFIIIEQIKNGELHVVDPAKGKYKLTEAEFLEMWTHVAVLVEKMDSFTTESSDPSYMSIFGDMFKKNYKRVFAVVITSIFINIVGIVSAFFIKYLTDDIIPSNVLSRLHILGIAILLLYIINIVVTYVRYHLILNMSLSIDLDLMKRYFRHVLHLPIKFFDTRKSGEILQRFMDISKIREALSSSTVTHYL
;
A
#
# COMPACT_ATOMS: atom_id res chain seq x y z
N MET A 1 -3.83 -1.11 17.82
CA MET A 1 -3.72 -1.96 16.60
C MET A 1 -3.55 -1.12 15.34
N LYS A 2 -2.68 -1.57 14.42
CA LYS A 2 -2.47 -0.93 13.11
C LYS A 2 -3.52 -1.45 12.13
N PHE A 3 -4.19 -0.53 11.43
CA PHE A 3 -5.22 -0.89 10.45
C PHE A 3 -4.61 -1.48 9.18
N ILE A 4 -5.22 -2.56 8.68
CA ILE A 4 -4.94 -3.16 7.38
C ILE A 4 -6.26 -3.19 6.61
N HIS A 5 -6.27 -2.60 5.42
CA HIS A 5 -7.44 -2.62 4.56
C HIS A 5 -7.53 -3.97 3.82
N GLN A 6 -8.74 -4.51 3.72
CA GLN A 6 -8.96 -5.72 2.93
C GLN A 6 -8.77 -5.44 1.44
N TYR A 7 -8.13 -6.37 0.71
CA TYR A 7 -7.91 -6.24 -0.73
C TYR A 7 -9.14 -6.66 -1.55
N ASP A 8 -9.92 -7.61 -1.02
CA ASP A 8 -11.12 -8.16 -1.63
C ASP A 8 -12.26 -8.16 -0.59
N GLU A 9 -13.51 -8.07 -1.06
CA GLU A 9 -14.72 -8.16 -0.24
C GLU A 9 -14.75 -9.44 0.62
N LYS A 10 -14.10 -10.52 0.17
CA LYS A 10 -14.09 -11.83 0.84
C LYS A 10 -12.94 -12.03 1.83
N ASP A 11 -12.05 -11.05 1.96
CA ASP A 11 -10.85 -11.14 2.79
C ASP A 11 -11.02 -10.58 4.22
N CYS A 12 -12.24 -10.25 4.66
CA CYS A 12 -12.47 -9.63 5.97
C CYS A 12 -11.89 -10.44 7.14
N GLY A 13 -12.19 -11.74 7.22
CA GLY A 13 -11.65 -12.66 8.24
C GLY A 13 -10.12 -12.75 8.22
N PRO A 14 -9.48 -13.14 7.11
CA PRO A 14 -8.02 -13.17 6.98
C PRO A 14 -7.36 -11.82 7.31
N THR A 15 -8.00 -10.71 6.98
CA THR A 15 -7.51 -9.36 7.30
C THR A 15 -7.61 -9.07 8.79
N CYS A 16 -8.69 -9.49 9.47
CA CYS A 16 -8.79 -9.41 10.93
C CYS A 16 -7.65 -10.18 11.62
N VAL A 17 -7.39 -11.41 11.19
CA VAL A 17 -6.28 -12.22 11.73
C VAL A 17 -4.93 -11.58 11.45
N ALA A 18 -4.72 -10.98 10.27
CA ALA A 18 -3.49 -10.25 9.96
C ALA A 18 -3.28 -9.04 10.90
N MET A 19 -4.34 -8.29 11.19
CA MET A 19 -4.30 -7.15 12.11
C MET A 19 -3.99 -7.59 13.55
N LEU A 20 -4.57 -8.71 14.00
CA LEU A 20 -4.31 -9.29 15.32
C LEU A 20 -2.90 -9.87 15.44
N ALA A 21 -2.43 -10.62 14.44
CA ALA A 21 -1.05 -11.08 14.39
C ALA A 21 -0.07 -9.92 14.47
N GLN A 22 -0.35 -8.82 13.75
CA GLN A 22 0.46 -7.60 13.80
C GLN A 22 0.37 -6.89 15.15
N HIS A 23 -0.80 -6.91 15.81
CA HIS A 23 -0.96 -6.40 17.16
C HIS A 23 -0.07 -7.14 18.17
N PHE A 24 0.06 -8.47 18.02
CA PHE A 24 0.97 -9.30 18.81
C PHE A 24 2.44 -9.27 18.34
N GLY A 25 2.76 -8.49 17.30
CA GLY A 25 4.14 -8.25 16.86
C GLY A 25 4.60 -9.07 15.64
N LYS A 26 3.73 -9.85 15.00
CA LYS A 26 4.05 -10.66 13.82
C LYS A 26 3.39 -10.11 12.56
N ARG A 27 4.17 -9.80 11.52
CA ARG A 27 3.62 -9.43 10.21
C ARG A 27 3.37 -10.69 9.37
N VAL A 28 2.12 -10.86 8.95
CA VAL A 28 1.67 -11.95 8.09
C VAL A 28 0.91 -11.36 6.91
N SER A 29 1.15 -11.87 5.71
CA SER A 29 0.46 -11.39 4.51
C SER A 29 -0.98 -11.92 4.47
N VAL A 30 -1.93 -11.03 4.16
CA VAL A 30 -3.35 -11.39 3.98
C VAL A 30 -3.53 -12.49 2.92
N PRO A 31 -2.84 -12.47 1.76
CA PRO A 31 -2.95 -13.56 0.78
C PRO A 31 -2.55 -14.93 1.33
N ARG A 32 -1.51 -14.99 2.19
CA ARG A 32 -1.12 -16.26 2.83
C ARG A 32 -2.20 -16.75 3.78
N LEU A 33 -2.77 -15.85 4.59
CA LEU A 33 -3.86 -16.21 5.51
C LEU A 33 -5.11 -16.65 4.75
N ARG A 34 -5.43 -16.02 3.61
CA ARG A 34 -6.53 -16.44 2.73
C ARG A 34 -6.31 -17.86 2.19
N ASP A 35 -5.10 -18.16 1.72
CA ASP A 35 -4.78 -19.48 1.17
C ASP A 35 -4.79 -20.56 2.27
N LEU A 36 -4.29 -20.26 3.47
CA LEU A 36 -4.34 -21.13 4.64
C LEU A 36 -5.78 -21.37 5.12
N ALA A 37 -6.60 -20.31 5.13
CA ALA A 37 -8.00 -20.38 5.53
C ALA A 37 -8.88 -21.07 4.49
N LYS A 38 -8.33 -21.35 3.30
CA LYS A 38 -9.03 -21.90 2.14
C LYS A 38 -10.26 -21.06 1.78
N THR A 39 -10.17 -19.74 1.96
CA THR A 39 -11.21 -18.79 1.59
C THR A 39 -11.60 -18.98 0.13
N ASP A 40 -12.88 -19.13 -0.14
CA ASP A 40 -13.43 -19.31 -1.48
C ASP A 40 -14.25 -18.10 -1.92
N LYS A 41 -15.04 -18.25 -2.99
CA LYS A 41 -15.87 -17.17 -3.54
C LYS A 41 -17.03 -16.75 -2.62
N LEU A 42 -17.43 -17.62 -1.68
CA LEU A 42 -18.50 -17.35 -0.73
C LEU A 42 -17.97 -16.58 0.48
N GLY A 43 -16.72 -16.82 0.88
CA GLY A 43 -16.04 -16.09 1.94
C GLY A 43 -15.12 -16.99 2.75
N THR A 44 -14.77 -16.54 3.96
CA THR A 44 -14.02 -17.36 4.92
C THR A 44 -14.97 -17.80 6.01
N ASN A 45 -15.12 -19.12 6.21
CA ASN A 45 -15.83 -19.63 7.38
C ASN A 45 -14.93 -19.62 8.62
N LEU A 46 -15.54 -19.61 9.81
CA LEU A 46 -14.81 -19.55 11.08
C LEU A 46 -13.81 -20.72 11.23
N TYR A 47 -14.20 -21.92 10.81
CA TYR A 47 -13.33 -23.11 10.85
C TYR A 47 -12.02 -22.91 10.06
N GLY A 48 -12.11 -22.39 8.84
CA GLY A 48 -10.96 -22.06 8.01
C GLY A 48 -10.07 -21.01 8.67
N LEU A 49 -10.69 -20.00 9.29
CA LEU A 49 -9.98 -18.95 10.02
C LEU A 49 -9.22 -19.50 11.23
N VAL A 50 -9.84 -20.39 12.02
CA VAL A 50 -9.20 -21.09 13.14
C VAL A 50 -8.00 -21.89 12.65
N HIS A 51 -8.16 -22.65 11.57
CA HIS A 51 -7.07 -23.43 10.99
C HIS A 51 -5.90 -22.56 10.53
N ALA A 52 -6.19 -21.45 9.83
CA ALA A 52 -5.17 -20.52 9.35
C ALA A 52 -4.41 -19.82 10.49
N SER A 53 -5.12 -19.46 11.55
CA SER A 53 -4.53 -18.83 12.74
C SER A 53 -3.57 -19.78 13.47
N LYS A 54 -3.92 -21.06 13.59
CA LYS A 54 -3.05 -22.06 14.23
C LYS A 54 -1.70 -22.19 13.52
N GLU A 55 -1.70 -22.16 12.19
CA GLU A 55 -0.47 -22.19 11.36
C GLU A 55 0.45 -20.99 11.57
N ILE A 56 -0.05 -19.88 12.12
CA ILE A 56 0.76 -18.70 12.47
C ILE A 56 1.03 -18.55 13.96
N GLY A 57 0.58 -19.51 14.78
CA GLY A 57 0.75 -19.56 16.24
C GLY A 57 -0.32 -18.80 17.03
N LEU A 58 -1.50 -18.56 16.45
CA LEU A 58 -2.64 -17.97 17.13
C LEU A 58 -3.76 -19.00 17.30
N GLU A 59 -4.30 -19.10 18.50
CA GLU A 59 -5.50 -19.87 18.76
C GLU A 59 -6.73 -18.97 18.64
N LEU A 60 -7.72 -19.43 17.87
CA LEU A 60 -9.00 -18.77 17.75
C LEU A 60 -10.09 -19.68 18.33
N THR A 61 -10.91 -19.12 19.22
CA THR A 61 -12.02 -19.84 19.85
C THR A 61 -13.30 -19.08 19.60
N GLY A 62 -14.19 -19.67 18.79
CA GLY A 62 -15.53 -19.15 18.57
C GLY A 62 -16.42 -19.42 19.78
N VAL A 63 -17.05 -18.38 20.29
CA VAL A 63 -18.00 -18.44 21.40
C VAL A 63 -19.28 -17.69 21.03
N GLU A 64 -20.40 -18.23 21.45
CA GLU A 64 -21.69 -17.52 21.42
C GLU A 64 -21.81 -16.73 22.72
N VAL A 65 -22.18 -15.46 22.61
CA VAL A 65 -22.17 -14.48 23.70
C VAL A 65 -23.50 -13.75 23.71
N ASP A 66 -24.17 -13.77 24.85
CA ASP A 66 -25.54 -13.26 24.97
C ASP A 66 -25.56 -11.74 25.14
N SER A 67 -24.55 -11.18 25.81
CA SER A 67 -24.49 -9.75 26.14
C SER A 67 -23.13 -9.12 25.88
N VAL A 68 -23.15 -7.84 25.48
CA VAL A 68 -21.93 -7.02 25.34
C VAL A 68 -21.19 -6.87 26.69
N ALA A 69 -21.90 -6.97 27.81
CA ALA A 69 -21.30 -6.92 29.15
C ALA A 69 -20.29 -8.06 29.40
N GLU A 70 -20.39 -9.17 28.67
CA GLU A 70 -19.45 -10.28 28.81
C GLU A 70 -18.06 -9.93 28.27
N PHE A 71 -17.94 -8.96 27.36
CA PHE A 71 -16.65 -8.48 26.87
C PHE A 71 -15.81 -7.80 27.97
N ASP A 72 -16.42 -7.36 29.09
CA ASP A 72 -15.67 -6.83 30.23
C ASP A 72 -14.86 -7.91 30.97
N ASN A 73 -15.20 -9.19 30.78
CA ASN A 73 -14.54 -10.33 31.42
C ASN A 73 -13.49 -11.00 30.52
N VAL A 74 -13.22 -10.45 29.33
CA VAL A 74 -12.34 -11.07 28.34
C VAL A 74 -11.24 -10.09 27.92
N GLU A 75 -10.06 -10.62 27.60
CA GLU A 75 -8.97 -9.82 27.04
C GLU A 75 -9.30 -9.36 25.62
N LEU A 76 -9.37 -8.05 25.42
CA LEU A 76 -9.44 -7.42 24.10
C LEU A 76 -8.04 -7.34 23.47
N PRO A 77 -7.90 -7.40 22.14
CA PRO A 77 -8.96 -7.35 21.12
C PRO A 77 -9.59 -8.70 20.77
N VAL A 78 -10.88 -8.69 20.41
CA VAL A 78 -11.65 -9.87 19.95
C VAL A 78 -12.25 -9.63 18.57
N ILE A 79 -12.47 -10.69 17.79
CA ILE A 79 -13.20 -10.57 16.52
C ILE A 79 -14.70 -10.76 16.81
N ALA A 80 -15.56 -9.92 16.26
CA ALA A 80 -16.99 -10.11 16.26
C ALA A 80 -17.49 -10.45 14.86
N HIS A 81 -18.42 -11.38 14.77
CA HIS A 81 -19.13 -11.70 13.54
C HIS A 81 -20.43 -10.88 13.48
N ILE A 82 -20.61 -10.16 12.37
CA ILE A 82 -21.71 -9.23 12.17
C ILE A 82 -22.37 -9.48 10.82
N ILE A 83 -23.62 -9.06 10.67
CA ILE A 83 -24.27 -8.87 9.38
C ILE A 83 -24.11 -7.40 9.00
N ASN A 84 -23.44 -7.14 7.88
CA ASN A 84 -23.24 -5.78 7.42
C ASN A 84 -24.55 -5.16 6.89
N GLN A 85 -24.53 -3.84 6.60
CA GLN A 85 -25.70 -3.11 6.08
C GLN A 85 -26.27 -3.66 4.76
N GLN A 86 -25.50 -4.49 4.03
CA GLN A 86 -25.91 -5.12 2.79
C GLN A 86 -26.48 -6.54 3.00
N GLY A 87 -26.55 -7.01 4.25
CA GLY A 87 -27.06 -8.34 4.60
C GLY A 87 -26.04 -9.48 4.44
N TYR A 88 -24.75 -9.18 4.32
CA TYR A 88 -23.70 -10.18 4.19
C TYR A 88 -22.92 -10.39 5.49
N ASP A 89 -22.49 -11.63 5.72
CA ASP A 89 -21.56 -12.01 6.79
C ASP A 89 -20.26 -11.20 6.71
N HIS A 90 -19.85 -10.63 7.84
CA HIS A 90 -18.65 -9.81 7.92
C HIS A 90 -17.97 -9.97 9.28
N PHE A 91 -16.65 -9.82 9.30
CA PHE A 91 -15.85 -9.88 10.53
C PHE A 91 -15.24 -8.52 10.82
N ILE A 92 -15.39 -8.07 12.08
CA ILE A 92 -14.80 -6.83 12.60
C ILE A 92 -14.01 -7.12 13.88
N ILE A 93 -13.10 -6.25 14.26
CA ILE A 93 -12.37 -6.38 15.53
C ILE A 93 -12.88 -5.34 16.52
N ILE A 94 -13.24 -5.76 17.72
CA ILE A 94 -13.46 -4.89 18.87
C ILE A 94 -12.09 -4.64 19.52
N GLU A 95 -11.53 -3.44 19.35
CA GLU A 95 -10.20 -3.08 19.83
C GLU A 95 -10.20 -2.71 21.32
N GLN A 96 -11.23 -2.00 21.77
CA GLN A 96 -11.40 -1.55 23.15
C GLN A 96 -12.87 -1.16 23.38
N ILE A 97 -13.35 -1.29 24.61
CA ILE A 97 -14.65 -0.77 25.05
C ILE A 97 -14.37 0.33 26.08
N LYS A 98 -14.89 1.54 25.83
CA LYS A 98 -14.67 2.71 26.71
C LYS A 98 -15.93 3.56 26.79
N ASN A 99 -16.33 3.91 28.00
CA ASN A 99 -17.49 4.79 28.26
C ASN A 99 -18.78 4.31 27.57
N GLY A 100 -18.99 2.99 27.44
CA GLY A 100 -20.14 2.43 26.72
C GLY A 100 -20.07 2.50 25.18
N GLU A 101 -18.93 2.94 24.62
CA GLU A 101 -18.66 2.91 23.18
C GLU A 101 -17.69 1.77 22.84
N LEU A 102 -18.03 0.99 21.82
CA LEU A 102 -17.18 -0.03 21.23
C LEU A 102 -16.31 0.63 20.17
N HIS A 103 -14.99 0.59 20.36
CA HIS A 103 -14.05 1.02 19.33
C HIS A 103 -13.77 -0.16 18.40
N VAL A 104 -14.23 -0.05 17.16
CA VAL A 104 -14.19 -1.11 16.17
C VAL A 104 -13.16 -0.82 15.10
N VAL A 105 -12.51 -1.87 14.62
CA VAL A 105 -11.67 -1.87 13.42
C VAL A 105 -12.31 -2.79 12.40
N ASP A 106 -12.88 -2.20 11.36
CA ASP A 106 -13.48 -2.90 10.24
C ASP A 106 -12.49 -2.95 9.06
N PRO A 107 -12.10 -4.14 8.57
CA PRO A 107 -11.22 -4.28 7.40
C PRO A 107 -11.65 -3.48 6.17
N ALA A 108 -12.96 -3.28 5.96
CA ALA A 108 -13.54 -2.57 4.82
C ALA A 108 -13.68 -1.07 5.07
N LYS A 109 -14.12 -0.66 6.27
CA LYS A 109 -14.47 0.74 6.57
C LYS A 109 -13.43 1.51 7.37
N GLY A 110 -12.44 0.84 7.95
CA GLY A 110 -11.45 1.45 8.83
C GLY A 110 -11.90 1.46 10.29
N LYS A 111 -11.38 2.42 11.06
CA LYS A 111 -11.68 2.54 12.49
C LYS A 111 -12.88 3.45 12.71
N TYR A 112 -13.85 2.98 13.48
CA TYR A 112 -14.99 3.77 13.90
C TYR A 112 -15.46 3.33 15.28
N LYS A 113 -16.45 4.04 15.82
CA LYS A 113 -17.07 3.73 17.11
C LYS A 113 -18.51 3.33 16.90
N LEU A 114 -18.99 2.41 17.73
CA LEU A 114 -20.38 2.03 17.82
C LEU A 114 -20.86 2.20 19.26
N THR A 115 -22.09 2.64 19.41
CA THR A 115 -22.84 2.43 20.65
C THR A 115 -23.21 0.96 20.79
N GLU A 116 -23.49 0.52 22.01
CA GLU A 116 -23.95 -0.84 22.28
C GLU A 116 -25.22 -1.18 21.47
N ALA A 117 -26.17 -0.25 21.38
CA ALA A 117 -27.40 -0.44 20.61
C ALA A 117 -27.12 -0.66 19.11
N GLU A 118 -26.26 0.16 18.51
CA GLU A 118 -25.89 0.00 17.09
C GLU A 118 -25.17 -1.31 16.83
N PHE A 119 -24.33 -1.76 17.76
CA PHE A 119 -23.63 -3.04 17.63
C PHE A 119 -24.59 -4.23 17.74
N LEU A 120 -25.52 -4.20 18.70
CA LEU A 120 -26.51 -5.26 18.89
C LEU A 120 -27.42 -5.46 17.67
N GLU A 121 -27.74 -4.41 16.91
CA GLU A 121 -28.55 -4.52 15.69
C GLU A 121 -27.86 -5.31 14.56
N MET A 122 -26.53 -5.35 14.56
CA MET A 122 -25.72 -5.97 13.50
C MET A 122 -25.00 -7.24 13.95
N TRP A 123 -24.87 -7.47 15.25
CA TRP A 123 -24.10 -8.58 15.80
C TRP A 123 -24.85 -9.90 15.74
N THR A 124 -24.16 -10.98 15.38
CA THR A 124 -24.77 -12.32 15.33
C THR A 124 -24.60 -13.10 16.62
N HIS A 125 -24.29 -12.43 17.74
CA HIS A 125 -23.95 -13.06 19.02
C HIS A 125 -22.72 -13.97 18.99
N VAL A 126 -21.91 -13.92 17.93
CA VAL A 126 -20.69 -14.73 17.81
C VAL A 126 -19.47 -13.82 17.99
N ALA A 127 -18.61 -14.20 18.94
CA ALA A 127 -17.30 -13.62 19.15
C ALA A 127 -16.21 -14.68 18.92
N VAL A 128 -15.03 -14.23 18.52
CA VAL A 128 -13.86 -15.09 18.35
C VAL A 128 -12.76 -14.53 19.24
N LEU A 129 -12.45 -15.30 20.27
CA LEU A 129 -11.36 -15.02 21.20
C LEU A 129 -10.05 -15.38 20.54
N VAL A 130 -9.00 -14.63 20.85
CA VAL A 130 -7.69 -14.77 20.21
C VAL A 130 -6.62 -14.86 21.26
N GLU A 131 -5.87 -15.96 21.26
CA GLU A 131 -4.79 -16.21 22.20
C GLU A 131 -3.49 -16.54 21.45
N LYS A 132 -2.36 -16.17 22.05
CA LYS A 132 -1.04 -16.56 21.52
C LYS A 132 -0.73 -17.98 22.00
N MET A 133 -0.40 -18.86 21.06
CA MET A 133 0.12 -20.19 21.39
C MET A 133 1.59 -20.09 21.79
N ASP A 134 2.12 -21.11 22.47
CA ASP A 134 3.56 -21.22 22.76
C ASP A 134 4.43 -21.23 21.50
N SER A 135 3.86 -21.64 20.36
CA SER A 135 4.50 -21.63 19.04
C SER A 135 4.52 -20.26 18.38
N PHE A 136 3.95 -19.22 18.98
CA PHE A 136 3.88 -17.88 18.38
C PHE A 136 5.27 -17.23 18.29
N THR A 137 5.68 -16.92 17.06
CA THR A 137 6.94 -16.22 16.78
C THR A 137 6.68 -14.80 16.28
N THR A 138 7.55 -13.85 16.64
CA THR A 138 7.52 -12.47 16.13
C THR A 138 8.21 -12.30 14.78
N GLU A 139 8.80 -13.37 14.23
CA GLU A 139 9.43 -13.33 12.91
C GLU A 139 8.39 -13.05 11.82
N SER A 140 8.58 -11.96 11.10
CA SER A 140 7.71 -11.58 9.99
C SER A 140 7.93 -12.50 8.80
N SER A 141 6.85 -13.09 8.29
CA SER A 141 6.90 -13.92 7.09
C SER A 141 6.57 -13.16 5.81
N ASP A 142 6.52 -11.82 5.87
CA ASP A 142 6.09 -10.97 4.77
C ASP A 142 7.30 -10.47 3.98
N PRO A 143 7.40 -10.75 2.66
CA PRO A 143 8.47 -10.20 1.85
C PRO A 143 8.41 -8.67 1.86
N SER A 144 9.50 -8.03 2.27
CA SER A 144 9.58 -6.57 2.26
C SER A 144 9.50 -6.06 0.82
N TYR A 145 8.50 -5.26 0.50
CA TYR A 145 8.41 -4.58 -0.80
C TYR A 145 9.71 -3.85 -1.17
N MET A 146 10.46 -3.36 -0.18
CA MET A 146 11.74 -2.68 -0.36
C MET A 146 12.84 -3.55 -1.02
N SER A 147 12.82 -4.88 -0.82
CA SER A 147 13.82 -5.77 -1.42
C SER A 147 13.59 -5.95 -2.92
N ILE A 148 12.33 -6.00 -3.35
CA ILE A 148 11.94 -6.06 -4.78
C ILE A 148 12.44 -4.79 -5.50
N PHE A 149 12.32 -3.62 -4.87
CA PHE A 149 12.83 -2.36 -5.43
C PHE A 149 14.35 -2.31 -5.48
N GLY A 150 15.04 -2.74 -4.42
CA GLY A 150 16.50 -2.76 -4.37
C GLY A 150 17.12 -3.52 -5.56
N ASP A 151 16.52 -4.65 -5.93
CA ASP A 151 16.99 -5.46 -7.06
C ASP A 151 16.70 -4.79 -8.43
N MET A 152 15.60 -4.05 -8.55
CA MET A 152 15.26 -3.30 -9.76
C MET A 152 16.16 -2.07 -9.96
N PHE A 153 16.52 -1.36 -8.89
CA PHE A 153 17.48 -0.25 -8.91
C PHE A 153 18.88 -0.71 -9.28
N LYS A 154 19.35 -1.84 -8.70
CA LYS A 154 20.65 -2.43 -9.04
C LYS A 154 20.76 -2.74 -10.54
N LYS A 155 19.67 -3.21 -11.17
CA LYS A 155 19.66 -3.55 -12.60
C LYS A 155 19.75 -2.31 -13.51
N ASN A 156 19.26 -1.14 -13.08
CA ASN A 156 19.17 0.08 -13.90
C ASN A 156 19.99 1.28 -13.38
N TYR A 157 20.94 1.08 -12.46
CA TYR A 157 21.65 2.16 -11.75
C TYR A 157 22.27 3.23 -12.67
N LYS A 158 22.81 2.85 -13.83
CA LYS A 158 23.40 3.79 -14.80
C LYS A 158 22.39 4.80 -15.33
N ARG A 159 21.15 4.35 -15.59
CA ARG A 159 20.06 5.20 -16.09
C ARG A 159 19.54 6.12 -15.00
N VAL A 160 19.40 5.60 -13.78
CA VAL A 160 19.03 6.39 -12.60
C VAL A 160 20.05 7.49 -12.35
N PHE A 161 21.35 7.17 -12.40
CA PHE A 161 22.42 8.16 -12.25
C PHE A 161 22.36 9.26 -13.32
N ALA A 162 22.14 8.91 -14.59
CA ALA A 162 21.98 9.90 -15.66
C ALA A 162 20.76 10.81 -15.45
N VAL A 163 19.64 10.28 -14.94
CA VAL A 163 18.46 11.08 -14.58
C VAL A 163 18.77 12.05 -13.45
N VAL A 164 19.51 11.62 -12.42
CA VAL A 164 19.91 12.49 -11.30
C VAL A 164 20.79 13.65 -11.80
N ILE A 165 21.82 13.36 -12.61
CA ILE A 165 22.71 14.40 -13.15
C ILE A 165 21.95 15.40 -14.02
N THR A 166 21.06 14.93 -14.90
CA THR A 166 20.25 15.83 -15.75
C THR A 166 19.26 16.66 -14.92
N SER A 167 18.68 16.11 -13.84
CA SER A 167 17.84 16.86 -12.91
C SER A 167 18.60 17.96 -12.16
N ILE A 168 19.82 17.66 -11.67
CA ILE A 168 20.68 18.67 -11.04
C ILE A 168 20.98 19.81 -12.01
N PHE A 169 21.32 19.49 -13.26
CA PHE A 169 21.56 20.50 -14.29
C PHE A 169 20.33 21.39 -14.53
N ILE A 170 19.13 20.80 -14.64
CA ILE A 170 17.89 21.55 -14.83
C ILE A 170 17.62 22.49 -13.64
N ASN A 171 17.86 22.04 -12.41
CA ASN A 171 17.73 22.87 -11.20
C ASN A 171 18.73 24.03 -11.20
N ILE A 172 19.99 23.78 -11.57
CA ILE A 172 21.01 24.83 -11.69
C ILE A 172 20.58 25.88 -12.71
N VAL A 173 20.08 25.46 -13.89
CA VAL A 173 19.57 26.40 -14.89
C VAL A 173 18.41 27.24 -14.32
N GLY A 174 17.50 26.63 -13.57
CA GLY A 174 16.42 27.34 -12.89
C GLY A 174 16.92 28.43 -11.93
N ILE A 175 17.96 28.12 -11.14
CA ILE A 175 18.61 29.09 -10.24
C ILE A 175 19.27 30.22 -11.05
N VAL A 176 20.03 29.88 -12.10
CA VAL A 176 20.69 30.87 -12.98
C VAL A 176 19.65 31.80 -13.62
N SER A 177 18.49 31.27 -14.03
CA SER A 177 17.39 32.08 -14.56
C SER A 177 16.83 33.08 -13.54
N ALA A 178 16.78 32.74 -12.25
CA ALA A 178 16.37 33.67 -11.20
C ALA A 178 17.40 34.80 -10.98
N PHE A 179 18.70 34.48 -11.07
CA PHE A 179 19.75 35.51 -11.06
C PHE A 179 19.71 36.40 -12.30
N PHE A 180 19.35 35.85 -13.46
CA PHE A 180 19.19 36.61 -14.69
C PHE A 180 18.12 37.69 -14.55
N ILE A 181 16.93 37.37 -14.04
CA ILE A 181 15.86 38.37 -13.89
C ILE A 181 16.24 39.48 -12.91
N LYS A 182 17.00 39.14 -11.86
CA LYS A 182 17.57 40.12 -10.92
C LYS A 182 18.55 41.05 -11.64
N TYR A 183 19.55 40.50 -12.32
CA TYR A 183 20.56 41.30 -13.03
C TYR A 183 19.96 42.17 -14.14
N LEU A 184 18.94 41.65 -14.83
CA LEU A 184 18.20 42.40 -15.84
C LEU A 184 17.53 43.65 -15.23
N THR A 185 16.83 43.48 -14.10
CA THR A 185 16.07 44.55 -13.44
C THR A 185 16.98 45.56 -12.73
N ASP A 186 17.99 45.09 -12.02
CA ASP A 186 18.79 45.92 -11.11
C ASP A 186 19.94 46.63 -11.84
N ASP A 187 20.55 46.01 -12.86
CA ASP A 187 21.77 46.51 -13.50
C ASP A 187 21.57 46.93 -14.96
N ILE A 188 20.87 46.13 -15.78
CA ILE A 188 20.77 46.38 -17.22
C ILE A 188 19.73 47.45 -17.55
N ILE A 189 18.51 47.35 -17.00
CA ILE A 189 17.44 48.33 -17.28
C ILE A 189 17.85 49.74 -16.84
N PRO A 190 18.41 49.98 -15.63
CA PRO A 190 18.79 51.32 -15.21
C PRO A 190 19.98 51.90 -15.99
N SER A 191 20.89 51.06 -16.49
CA SER A 191 22.09 51.52 -17.19
C SER A 191 21.85 51.93 -18.66
N ASN A 192 20.68 51.62 -19.26
CA ASN A 192 20.30 51.96 -20.64
C ASN A 192 21.30 51.54 -21.74
N VAL A 193 22.21 50.60 -21.46
CA VAL A 193 23.20 50.11 -22.44
C VAL A 193 22.62 48.91 -23.20
N LEU A 194 22.04 49.17 -24.37
CA LEU A 194 21.39 48.16 -25.23
C LEU A 194 22.31 46.98 -25.62
N SER A 195 23.61 47.20 -25.78
CA SER A 195 24.54 46.13 -26.16
C SER A 195 24.68 45.04 -25.09
N ARG A 196 24.64 45.40 -23.80
CA ARG A 196 24.68 44.43 -22.69
C ARG A 196 23.40 43.61 -22.62
N LEU A 197 22.25 44.24 -22.90
CA LEU A 197 20.96 43.56 -22.97
C LEU A 197 20.95 42.47 -24.05
N HIS A 198 21.40 42.78 -25.27
CA HIS A 198 21.41 41.81 -26.37
C HIS A 198 22.33 40.62 -26.10
N ILE A 199 23.53 40.84 -25.57
CA ILE A 199 24.48 39.75 -25.23
C ILE A 199 23.88 38.83 -24.18
N LEU A 200 23.33 39.40 -23.10
CA LEU A 200 22.70 38.63 -22.02
C LEU A 200 21.47 37.86 -22.52
N GLY A 201 20.66 38.49 -23.37
CA GLY A 201 19.48 37.88 -23.98
C GLY A 201 19.81 36.68 -24.87
N ILE A 202 20.87 36.77 -25.68
CA ILE A 202 21.34 35.64 -26.50
C ILE A 202 21.87 34.51 -25.60
N ALA A 203 22.63 34.85 -24.55
CA ALA A 203 23.19 33.87 -23.62
C ALA A 203 22.09 33.07 -22.89
N ILE A 204 21.05 33.75 -22.38
CA ILE A 204 19.94 33.06 -21.70
C ILE A 204 19.10 32.23 -22.68
N LEU A 205 18.89 32.73 -23.90
CA LEU A 205 18.15 32.00 -24.92
C LEU A 205 18.88 30.70 -25.29
N LEU A 206 20.20 30.76 -25.45
CA LEU A 206 21.02 29.57 -25.68
C LEU A 206 20.98 28.60 -24.48
N LEU A 207 21.02 29.12 -23.25
CA LEU A 207 20.88 28.30 -22.03
C LEU A 207 19.53 27.58 -21.99
N TYR A 208 18.43 28.24 -22.36
CA TYR A 208 17.10 27.64 -22.44
C TYR A 208 17.00 26.58 -23.53
N ILE A 209 17.62 26.78 -24.69
CA ILE A 209 17.70 25.75 -25.74
C ILE A 209 18.39 24.50 -25.20
N ILE A 210 19.53 24.65 -24.50
CA ILE A 210 20.23 23.52 -23.86
C ILE A 210 19.31 22.86 -22.82
N ASN A 211 18.61 23.65 -22.00
CA ASN A 211 17.68 23.12 -20.99
C ASN A 211 16.57 22.28 -21.61
N ILE A 212 15.99 22.70 -22.74
CA ILE A 212 14.98 21.92 -23.48
C ILE A 212 15.58 20.58 -23.92
N VAL A 213 16.78 20.57 -24.50
CA VAL A 213 17.45 19.34 -24.93
C VAL A 213 17.74 18.41 -23.75
N VAL A 214 18.27 18.93 -22.64
CA VAL A 214 18.55 18.15 -21.43
C VAL A 214 17.25 17.57 -20.84
N THR A 215 16.18 18.37 -20.81
CA THR A 215 14.86 17.93 -20.34
C THR A 215 14.28 16.83 -21.22
N TYR A 216 14.43 16.95 -22.54
CA TYR A 216 14.03 15.92 -23.50
C TYR A 216 14.80 14.60 -23.29
N VAL A 217 16.12 14.68 -23.10
CA VAL A 217 16.95 13.51 -22.80
C VAL A 217 16.51 12.86 -21.49
N ARG A 218 16.27 13.65 -20.43
CA ARG A 218 15.78 13.16 -19.14
C ARG A 218 14.44 12.43 -19.30
N TYR A 219 13.50 13.01 -20.05
CA TYR A 219 12.20 12.41 -20.31
C TYR A 219 12.34 11.05 -21.01
N HIS A 220 13.18 10.95 -22.04
CA HIS A 220 13.45 9.69 -22.74
C HIS A 220 14.08 8.62 -21.84
N LEU A 221 15.01 9.01 -20.95
CA LEU A 221 15.63 8.09 -20.00
C LEU A 221 14.59 7.52 -19.03
N ILE A 222 13.71 8.37 -18.49
CA ILE A 222 12.64 7.95 -17.56
C ILE A 222 11.65 7.04 -18.29
N LEU A 223 11.20 7.41 -19.50
CA LEU A 223 10.22 6.63 -20.25
C LEU A 223 10.73 5.22 -20.58
N ASN A 224 11.96 5.11 -21.08
CA ASN A 224 12.55 3.80 -21.40
C ASN A 224 12.78 2.95 -20.14
N MET A 225 13.13 3.58 -19.01
CA MET A 225 13.27 2.89 -17.74
C MET A 225 11.92 2.36 -17.24
N SER A 226 10.88 3.20 -17.25
CA SER A 226 9.52 2.80 -16.89
C SER A 226 9.04 1.65 -17.75
N LEU A 227 9.13 1.75 -19.08
CA LEU A 227 8.70 0.68 -19.98
C LEU A 227 9.43 -0.65 -19.74
N SER A 228 10.74 -0.60 -19.50
CA SER A 228 11.52 -1.80 -19.20
C SER A 228 11.10 -2.46 -17.88
N ILE A 229 10.80 -1.65 -16.87
CA ILE A 229 10.33 -2.10 -15.57
C ILE A 229 8.93 -2.74 -15.69
N ASP A 230 8.04 -2.10 -16.45
CA ASP A 230 6.67 -2.57 -16.72
C ASP A 230 6.72 -3.97 -17.31
N LEU A 231 7.48 -4.13 -18.38
CA LEU A 231 7.58 -5.39 -19.09
C LEU A 231 8.17 -6.49 -18.21
N ASP A 232 9.16 -6.18 -17.36
CA ASP A 232 9.75 -7.18 -16.44
C ASP A 232 8.73 -7.62 -15.38
N LEU A 233 8.05 -6.68 -14.72
CA LEU A 233 7.04 -6.95 -13.70
C LEU A 233 5.82 -7.69 -14.26
N MET A 234 5.26 -7.19 -15.38
CA MET A 234 4.12 -7.81 -16.04
C MET A 234 4.45 -9.24 -16.50
N LYS A 235 5.63 -9.47 -17.07
CA LYS A 235 6.06 -10.82 -17.48
C LYS A 235 6.23 -11.75 -16.29
N ARG A 236 6.81 -11.28 -15.19
CA ARG A 236 6.97 -12.08 -13.95
C ARG A 236 5.63 -12.45 -13.36
N TYR A 237 4.73 -11.47 -13.21
CA TYR A 237 3.38 -11.72 -12.68
C TYR A 237 2.60 -12.67 -13.57
N PHE A 238 2.55 -12.40 -14.88
CA PHE A 238 1.82 -13.24 -15.83
C PHE A 238 2.34 -14.68 -15.82
N ARG A 239 3.67 -14.85 -15.88
CA ARG A 239 4.29 -16.18 -15.77
C ARG A 239 3.93 -16.85 -14.45
N HIS A 240 4.00 -16.14 -13.33
CA HIS A 240 3.68 -16.70 -12.03
C HIS A 240 2.22 -17.17 -11.96
N VAL A 241 1.28 -16.30 -12.36
CA VAL A 241 -0.15 -16.62 -12.36
C VAL A 241 -0.43 -17.87 -13.21
N LEU A 242 0.13 -17.96 -14.42
CA LEU A 242 -0.07 -19.13 -15.28
C LEU A 242 0.44 -20.46 -14.69
N HIS A 243 1.35 -20.44 -13.73
CA HIS A 243 1.88 -21.65 -13.09
C HIS A 243 1.22 -21.94 -11.73
N LEU A 244 0.23 -21.16 -11.31
CA LEU A 244 -0.51 -21.42 -10.08
C LEU A 244 -1.42 -22.64 -10.24
N PRO A 245 -1.63 -23.42 -9.17
CA PRO A 245 -2.51 -24.59 -9.20
C PRO A 245 -3.96 -24.17 -9.44
N ILE A 246 -4.78 -25.06 -10.03
CA ILE A 246 -6.19 -24.79 -10.38
C ILE A 246 -7.01 -24.23 -9.20
N LYS A 247 -6.73 -24.71 -7.97
CA LYS A 247 -7.36 -24.25 -6.73
C LYS A 247 -7.26 -22.73 -6.51
N PHE A 248 -6.17 -22.10 -6.96
CA PHE A 248 -6.02 -20.64 -6.90
C PHE A 248 -7.08 -19.92 -7.75
N PHE A 249 -7.40 -20.47 -8.92
CA PHE A 249 -8.38 -19.90 -9.85
C PHE A 249 -9.82 -20.20 -9.43
N ASP A 250 -10.07 -21.32 -8.77
CA ASP A 250 -11.42 -21.66 -8.27
C ASP A 250 -11.88 -20.72 -7.16
N THR A 251 -10.94 -20.21 -6.35
CA THR A 251 -11.17 -19.35 -5.18
C THR A 251 -11.19 -17.85 -5.49
N ARG A 252 -10.86 -17.44 -6.72
CA ARG A 252 -10.71 -16.02 -7.11
C ARG A 252 -11.54 -15.70 -8.34
N LYS A 253 -12.03 -14.47 -8.45
CA LYS A 253 -12.72 -14.00 -9.66
C LYS A 253 -11.67 -13.53 -10.67
N SER A 254 -11.94 -13.69 -11.97
CA SER A 254 -11.05 -13.19 -13.03
C SER A 254 -10.77 -11.69 -12.90
N GLY A 255 -11.78 -10.92 -12.44
CA GLY A 255 -11.65 -9.49 -12.15
C GLY A 255 -10.66 -9.18 -11.03
N GLU A 256 -10.59 -10.00 -9.98
CA GLU A 256 -9.63 -9.84 -8.86
C GLU A 256 -8.19 -9.98 -9.37
N ILE A 257 -7.94 -11.00 -10.20
CA ILE A 257 -6.62 -11.27 -10.79
C ILE A 257 -6.21 -10.13 -11.73
N LEU A 258 -7.15 -9.60 -12.52
CA LEU A 258 -6.93 -8.46 -13.40
C LEU A 258 -6.67 -7.16 -12.62
N GLN A 259 -7.39 -6.93 -11.52
CA GLN A 259 -7.18 -5.77 -10.67
C GLN A 259 -5.79 -5.77 -10.06
N ARG A 260 -5.32 -6.92 -9.54
CA ARG A 260 -3.93 -7.06 -9.05
C ARG A 260 -2.90 -6.79 -10.15
N PHE A 261 -3.17 -7.21 -11.39
CA PHE A 261 -2.33 -6.88 -12.54
C PHE A 261 -2.25 -5.37 -12.79
N MET A 262 -3.38 -4.66 -12.72
CA MET A 262 -3.45 -3.21 -12.87
C MET A 262 -2.77 -2.47 -11.71
N ASP A 263 -2.92 -2.97 -10.48
CA ASP A 263 -2.36 -2.32 -9.29
C ASP A 263 -0.83 -2.41 -9.25
N ILE A 264 -0.21 -3.45 -9.82
CA ILE A 264 1.26 -3.51 -10.01
C ILE A 264 1.75 -2.30 -10.83
N SER A 265 1.01 -1.91 -11.87
CA SER A 265 1.35 -0.75 -12.70
C SER A 265 1.24 0.55 -11.92
N LYS A 266 0.20 0.70 -11.07
CA LYS A 266 0.02 1.88 -10.21
C LYS A 266 1.09 2.00 -9.13
N ILE A 267 1.42 0.89 -8.45
CA ILE A 267 2.47 0.86 -7.41
C ILE A 267 3.80 1.32 -8.01
N ARG A 268 4.14 0.81 -9.20
CA ARG A 268 5.30 1.27 -9.94
C ARG A 268 5.22 2.76 -10.27
N GLU A 269 4.12 3.26 -10.80
CA GLU A 269 3.97 4.68 -11.14
C GLU A 269 4.17 5.59 -9.92
N ALA A 270 3.59 5.25 -8.77
CA ALA A 270 3.79 5.94 -7.50
C ALA A 270 5.28 5.94 -7.07
N LEU A 271 6.02 4.89 -7.40
CA LEU A 271 7.42 4.76 -7.03
C LEU A 271 8.38 5.41 -8.03
N SER A 272 8.09 5.34 -9.32
CA SER A 272 8.82 6.10 -10.35
C SER A 272 8.66 7.60 -10.12
N SER A 273 7.44 8.06 -9.82
CA SER A 273 7.18 9.47 -9.50
C SER A 273 7.81 9.88 -8.17
N SER A 274 7.63 9.11 -7.08
CA SER A 274 8.24 9.47 -5.78
C SER A 274 9.76 9.39 -5.77
N THR A 275 10.40 8.48 -6.53
CA THR A 275 11.86 8.48 -6.68
C THR A 275 12.32 9.72 -7.43
N VAL A 276 11.60 10.16 -8.47
CA VAL A 276 11.95 11.40 -9.16
C VAL A 276 11.76 12.61 -8.23
N THR A 277 10.71 12.62 -7.41
CA THR A 277 10.40 13.73 -6.49
C THR A 277 11.29 13.77 -5.24
N HIS A 278 11.69 12.62 -4.66
CA HIS A 278 12.54 12.60 -3.47
C HIS A 278 14.01 12.93 -3.76
N TYR A 279 14.45 12.78 -5.01
CA TYR A 279 15.81 13.12 -5.45
C TYR A 279 15.88 14.47 -6.21
N LEU A 280 14.75 15.18 -6.32
CA LEU A 280 14.64 16.58 -6.74
C LEU A 280 14.55 17.49 -5.52
#